data_AF-A0A1H7KIN8-F1
#
_entry.id   AF-A0A1H7KIN8-F1
#
_cell.length_a   1.000
_cell.length_b   1.000
_cell.length_c   1.000
_cell.angle_alpha   90.00
_cell.angle_beta   90.00
_cell.angle_gamma   90.00
#
_symmetry.space_group_name_H-M   'P 1'
#
loop_
_entity.id
_entity.type
_entity.pdbx_description
1 polymer ?
#
loop_
_entity_poly.entity_id
_entity_poly.type
_entity_poly.pdbx_seq_one_letter_code
_entity_poly.pdbx_strand_id
1 'polypeptide(L)'
;MANEHFSSVWDAIADTPEEADNLRLRAELMGKIAARVAEWEVTQEVAAERLGITQPRLNDLVNERISRFSLEALVSLSRLAHDNATNLSV
;
A
#
# COMPACT_ATOMS: atom_id res chain seq x y z
N MET A 1 36.25 0.41 7.68
CA MET A 1 34.81 0.72 7.75
C MET A 1 34.13 -0.51 8.34
N ALA A 2 33.32 -0.36 9.39
CA ALA A 2 32.59 -1.49 9.96
C ALA A 2 31.45 -1.87 9.02
N ASN A 3 31.30 -3.16 8.69
CA ASN A 3 30.20 -3.66 7.88
C ASN A 3 29.02 -3.92 8.81
N GLU A 4 28.10 -2.96 8.91
CA GLU A 4 26.90 -3.09 9.75
C GLU A 4 26.01 -4.21 9.18
N HIS A 5 25.71 -5.21 10.01
CA HIS A 5 24.81 -6.30 9.67
C HIS A 5 23.46 -6.05 10.34
N PHE A 6 22.42 -5.95 9.53
CA PHE A 6 21.05 -5.79 9.97
C PHE A 6 20.28 -7.10 9.80
N SER A 7 19.33 -7.39 10.70
CA SER A 7 18.47 -8.57 10.63
C SER A 7 17.41 -8.49 9.53
N SER A 8 17.06 -7.27 9.11
CA SER A 8 16.05 -6.97 8.10
C SER A 8 16.45 -5.73 7.31
N VAL A 9 15.97 -5.63 6.06
CA VAL A 9 16.12 -4.42 5.24
C VAL A 9 15.51 -3.20 5.93
N TRP A 10 14.43 -3.41 6.70
CA TRP A 10 13.74 -2.34 7.43
C TRP A 10 14.60 -1.79 8.58
N ASP A 11 15.36 -2.65 9.26
CA ASP A 11 16.27 -2.24 10.35
C ASP A 11 17.43 -1.38 9.82
N ALA A 12 17.79 -1.55 8.54
CA ALA A 12 18.86 -0.79 7.90
C ALA A 12 18.43 0.63 7.49
N ILE A 13 17.13 0.90 7.43
CA ILE A 13 16.58 2.16 6.89
C ILE A 13 15.67 2.91 7.88
N ALA A 14 15.50 2.40 9.10
CA ALA A 14 14.68 2.99 10.15
C ALA A 14 15.53 3.36 11.36
N ASP A 15 15.15 4.44 12.04
CA ASP A 15 15.87 4.92 13.23
C ASP A 15 15.52 4.11 14.48
N THR A 16 14.36 3.43 14.46
CA THR A 16 13.86 2.64 15.58
C THR A 16 13.24 1.32 15.13
N PRO A 17 13.22 0.28 15.99
CA PRO A 17 12.52 -0.97 15.68
C PRO A 17 11.02 -0.77 15.39
N GLU A 18 10.37 0.16 16.07
CA GLU A 18 8.95 0.49 15.84
C GLU A 18 8.72 1.08 14.45
N GLU A 19 9.63 1.95 13.99
CA GLU A 19 9.59 2.49 12.63
C GLU A 19 9.86 1.39 11.58
N ALA A 20 10.82 0.50 11.84
CA ALA A 20 11.12 -0.64 10.96
C ALA A 20 9.88 -1.52 10.78
N ASP A 21 9.18 -1.85 11.87
CA ASP A 21 7.94 -2.62 11.84
C ASP A 21 6.81 -1.86 11.12
N ASN A 22 6.70 -0.54 11.34
CA ASN A 22 5.72 0.29 10.66
C ASN A 22 5.92 0.30 9.14
N LEU A 23 7.17 0.47 8.68
CA LEU A 23 7.54 0.41 7.27
C LEU A 23 7.26 -0.97 6.68
N ARG A 24 7.62 -2.05 7.38
CA ARG A 24 7.31 -3.41 6.95
C ARG A 24 5.82 -3.63 6.76
N LEU A 25 5.00 -3.28 7.76
CA LEU A 25 3.54 -3.44 7.69
C LEU A 25 2.91 -2.60 6.58
N ARG A 26 3.39 -1.37 6.38
CA ARG A 26 2.94 -0.51 5.29
C ARG A 26 3.29 -1.10 3.92
N ALA A 27 4.49 -1.63 3.74
CA ALA A 27 4.89 -2.28 2.50
C ALA A 27 4.03 -3.50 2.21
N GLU A 28 3.83 -4.38 3.20
CA GLU A 28 3.00 -5.58 3.06
C GLU A 28 1.54 -5.25 2.70
N LEU A 29 0.94 -4.25 3.36
CA LEU A 29 -0.43 -3.82 3.06
C LEU A 29 -0.53 -3.17 1.68
N MET A 30 0.40 -2.29 1.33
CA MET A 30 0.42 -1.61 0.04
C MET A 30 0.49 -2.61 -1.11
N GLY A 31 1.38 -3.60 -1.03
CA GLY A 31 1.48 -4.66 -2.03
C GLY A 31 0.20 -5.50 -2.15
N LYS A 32 -0.43 -5.86 -1.03
CA LYS A 32 -1.71 -6.59 -1.03
C LYS A 32 -2.83 -5.78 -1.68
N ILE A 33 -2.90 -4.48 -1.41
CA ILE A 33 -3.92 -3.61 -2.03
C ILE A 33 -3.65 -3.45 -3.53
N ALA A 34 -2.40 -3.23 -3.93
CA ALA A 34 -2.02 -3.12 -5.34
C ALA A 34 -2.37 -4.40 -6.13
N ALA A 35 -2.06 -5.57 -5.57
CA ALA A 35 -2.46 -6.86 -6.14
C ALA A 35 -3.99 -6.98 -6.25
N ARG A 36 -4.71 -6.61 -5.19
CA ARG A 36 -6.19 -6.66 -5.20
C ARG A 36 -6.80 -5.73 -6.25
N VAL A 37 -6.24 -4.54 -6.44
CA VAL A 37 -6.67 -3.59 -7.47
C VAL A 37 -6.39 -4.15 -8.86
N ALA A 38 -5.25 -4.82 -9.07
CA ALA A 38 -4.92 -5.41 -10.36
C ALA A 38 -5.92 -6.50 -10.80
N GLU A 39 -6.45 -7.27 -9.85
CA GLU A 39 -7.49 -8.29 -10.11
C GLU A 39 -8.83 -7.71 -10.59
N TRP A 40 -9.04 -6.39 -10.50
CA TRP A 40 -10.28 -5.78 -10.97
C TRP A 40 -10.36 -5.62 -12.48
N GLU A 41 -9.23 -5.72 -13.19
CA GLU A 41 -9.15 -5.63 -14.66
C GLU A 41 -9.82 -4.35 -15.23
N VAL A 42 -9.78 -3.25 -14.48
CA VAL A 42 -10.29 -1.93 -14.88
C VAL A 42 -9.17 -0.91 -15.04
N THR A 43 -9.49 0.24 -15.64
CA THR A 43 -8.52 1.34 -15.72
C THR A 43 -8.20 1.91 -14.34
N GLN A 44 -7.08 2.62 -14.23
CA GLN A 44 -6.68 3.25 -12.97
C GLN A 44 -7.71 4.31 -12.51
N GLU A 45 -8.35 5.02 -13.43
CA GLU A 45 -9.41 5.98 -13.10
C GLU A 45 -10.58 5.28 -12.39
N VAL A 46 -11.07 4.18 -12.96
CA VAL A 46 -12.18 3.40 -12.38
C VAL A 46 -11.77 2.78 -11.04
N ALA A 47 -10.54 2.27 -10.93
CA ALA A 47 -10.03 1.74 -9.66
C ALA A 47 -9.92 2.83 -8.59
N ALA A 48 -9.53 4.05 -8.97
CA ALA A 48 -9.45 5.18 -8.04
C ALA A 48 -10.83 5.59 -7.53
N GLU A 49 -11.84 5.62 -8.42
CA GLU A 49 -13.24 5.84 -8.07
C GLU A 49 -13.76 4.76 -7.12
N ARG A 50 -13.50 3.48 -7.39
CA ARG A 50 -13.85 2.35 -6.50
C ARG A 50 -13.23 2.49 -5.11
N LEU A 51 -12.02 3.03 -5.02
CA LEU A 51 -11.35 3.28 -3.74
C LEU A 51 -11.71 4.63 -3.11
N GLY A 52 -12.53 5.46 -3.77
CA GLY A 52 -12.87 6.79 -3.29
C GLY A 52 -11.66 7.73 -3.17
N ILE A 53 -10.63 7.53 -4.00
CA ILE A 53 -9.41 8.34 -4.03
C ILE A 53 -9.19 8.96 -5.41
N THR A 54 -8.26 9.91 -5.48
CA THR A 54 -7.85 10.49 -6.76
C THR A 54 -6.95 9.54 -7.54
N GLN A 55 -6.95 9.65 -8.88
CA GLN A 55 -6.07 8.85 -9.73
C GLN A 55 -4.56 9.05 -9.41
N PRO A 56 -4.03 10.27 -9.15
CA PRO A 56 -2.64 10.42 -8.73
C PRO A 56 -2.33 9.65 -7.44
N ARG A 57 -3.26 9.60 -6.49
CA ARG A 57 -3.07 8.83 -5.25
C ARG A 57 -3.12 7.34 -5.52
N LEU A 58 -3.96 6.85 -6.42
CA LEU A 58 -3.89 5.47 -6.88
C LEU A 58 -2.52 5.18 -7.53
N ASN A 59 -2.01 6.10 -8.35
CA ASN A 59 -0.71 5.94 -9.00
C ASN A 59 0.42 5.81 -7.97
N ASP A 60 0.39 6.60 -6.90
CA ASP A 60 1.34 6.46 -5.79
C ASP A 60 1.22 5.09 -5.08
N LEU A 61 0.00 4.55 -4.96
CA LEU A 61 -0.26 3.25 -4.34
C LEU A 61 0.30 2.09 -5.18
N VAL A 62 0.00 2.06 -6.47
CA VAL A 62 0.40 0.97 -7.38
C VAL A 62 1.89 1.00 -7.72
N ASN A 63 2.55 2.16 -7.64
CA ASN A 63 4.01 2.28 -7.73
C ASN A 63 4.71 2.15 -6.36
N GLU A 64 3.99 1.67 -5.35
CA GLU A 64 4.51 1.39 -4.02
C GLU A 64 5.27 2.56 -3.36
N ARG A 65 4.78 3.79 -3.53
CA ARG A 65 5.37 4.98 -2.91
C ARG A 65 5.01 5.05 -1.43
N ILE A 66 5.63 4.16 -0.64
CA ILE A 66 5.32 3.92 0.77
C ILE A 66 5.28 5.22 1.60
N SER A 67 6.20 6.15 1.38
CA SER A 67 6.30 7.43 2.10
C SER A 67 5.07 8.35 1.94
N ARG A 68 4.19 8.10 0.95
CA ARG A 68 2.97 8.88 0.70
C ARG A 68 1.74 8.39 1.47
N PHE A 69 1.85 7.28 2.19
CA PHE A 69 0.73 6.63 2.87
C PHE A 69 1.03 6.29 4.31
N SER A 70 0.23 6.79 5.26
CA SER A 70 0.26 6.27 6.63
C SER A 70 -0.29 4.84 6.69
N LEU A 71 0.03 4.12 7.77
CA LEU A 71 -0.53 2.79 8.03
C LEU A 71 -2.07 2.83 8.10
N GLU A 72 -2.64 3.83 8.76
CA GLU A 72 -4.09 4.04 8.86
C GLU A 72 -4.75 4.20 7.48
N ALA A 73 -4.13 4.98 6.59
CA ALA A 73 -4.65 5.16 5.23
C ALA A 73 -4.66 3.83 4.46
N LEU A 74 -3.63 3.00 4.63
CA LEU A 74 -3.57 1.68 3.99
C LEU A 74 -4.59 0.70 4.57
N VAL A 75 -4.81 0.70 5.89
CA VAL A 75 -5.88 -0.10 6.50
C VAL A 75 -7.25 0.32 5.92
N SER A 76 -7.51 1.62 5.84
CA SER A 76 -8.75 2.14 5.25
C SER A 76 -8.94 1.70 3.78
N LEU A 77 -7.87 1.80 2.97
CA LEU A 77 -7.89 1.37 1.57
C LEU A 77 -8.03 -0.14 1.42
N SER A 78 -7.42 -0.95 2.29
CA SER A 78 -7.57 -2.40 2.26
C SER A 78 -9.00 -2.85 2.49
N ARG A 79 -9.74 -2.14 3.36
CA ARG A 79 -11.16 -2.40 3.60
C ARG A 79 -11.97 -2.11 2.34
N LEU A 80 -11.75 -0.95 1.73
CA LEU A 80 -12.43 -0.56 0.48
C LEU A 80 -12.10 -1.52 -0.67
N ALA A 81 -10.85 -1.97 -0.77
CA ALA A 81 -10.42 -2.91 -1.80
C ALA A 81 -11.06 -4.31 -1.64
N HIS A 82 -11.40 -4.68 -0.40
CA HIS A 82 -12.13 -5.91 -0.11
C HIS A 82 -13.63 -5.76 -0.41
N ASP A 83 -14.27 -4.71 0.12
CA ASP A 83 -15.72 -4.52 0.09
C ASP A 83 -16.25 -4.22 -1.34
N ASN A 84 -15.54 -3.39 -2.11
CA ASN A 84 -16.02 -2.88 -3.40
C ASN A 84 -15.82 -3.82 -4.59
N ALA A 85 -15.22 -4.99 -4.37
CA ALA A 85 -15.15 -6.03 -5.40
C ALA A 85 -16.50 -6.69 -5.71
N THR A 86 -17.52 -6.43 -4.89
CA THR A 86 -18.82 -7.10 -4.95
C THR A 86 -19.93 -6.27 -5.58
N ASN A 87 -19.69 -5.00 -5.92
CA ASN A 87 -20.79 -4.03 -6.10
C ASN A 87 -20.84 -3.25 -7.44
N LEU A 88 -20.09 -3.64 -8.47
CA LEU A 88 -20.15 -2.97 -9.79
C LEU A 88 -20.38 -3.92 -10.98
N SER A 89 -21.04 -5.05 -10.75
CA SER A 89 -21.65 -5.85 -11.83
C SER A 89 -23.11 -5.44 -12.02
N VAL A 90 -23.34 -4.27 -12.62
CA VAL A 90 -24.63 -3.89 -13.26
C VAL A 90 -24.38 -2.89 -14.36
#